data_AF-A0A1S3JXD1-F1
#
_entry.id   AF-A0A1S3JXD1-F1
#
_cell.length_a   1.000
_cell.length_b   1.000
_cell.length_c   1.000
_cell.angle_alpha   90.00
_cell.angle_beta   90.00
_cell.angle_gamma   90.00
#
_symmetry.space_group_name_H-M   'P 1'
#
loop_
_entity.id
_entity.type
_entity.pdbx_description
1 polymer ?
#
loop_
_entity_poly.entity_id
_entity_poly.type
_entity_poly.pdbx_seq_one_letter_code
_entity_poly.pdbx_strand_id
1 'polypeptide(L)'
;MADKEKTEKAAQISLPLSRIKTIMKSSPDVSNISQDCLFLIAKATELFVQDLAVETLKRSREENKVDYKDLAEIVNTDDNLEFLHDIIPRKILAKEYLSQINGGGSSDDDDDVVVLD
;
A
#
# COMPACT_ATOMS: atom_id res chain seq x y z
N MET A 1 -26.71 0.51 -28.08
CA MET A 1 -25.78 -0.61 -27.82
C MET A 1 -24.63 -0.21 -26.89
N ALA A 2 -24.20 1.05 -26.84
CA ALA A 2 -23.11 1.51 -25.97
C ALA A 2 -23.40 1.47 -24.45
N ASP A 3 -24.65 1.61 -24.02
CA ASP A 3 -24.99 1.67 -22.58
C ASP A 3 -24.95 0.31 -21.86
N LYS A 4 -25.11 -0.80 -22.60
CA LYS A 4 -25.10 -2.15 -22.01
C LYS A 4 -23.68 -2.60 -21.63
N GLU A 5 -22.70 -2.31 -22.48
CA GLU A 5 -21.28 -2.66 -22.24
C GLU A 5 -20.67 -1.87 -21.07
N LYS A 6 -21.10 -0.62 -20.88
CA LYS A 6 -20.68 0.23 -19.77
C LYS A 6 -21.15 -0.29 -18.40
N THR A 7 -22.26 -1.01 -18.38
CA THR A 7 -22.88 -1.56 -17.16
C THR A 7 -22.25 -2.90 -16.76
N GLU A 8 -21.88 -3.75 -17.73
CA GLU A 8 -21.24 -5.05 -17.45
C GLU A 8 -19.81 -4.90 -16.93
N LYS A 9 -19.02 -3.97 -17.47
CA LYS A 9 -17.70 -3.65 -16.90
C LYS A 9 -17.80 -3.09 -15.48
N ALA A 10 -18.78 -2.22 -15.21
CA ALA A 10 -18.98 -1.66 -13.87
C ALA A 10 -19.38 -2.72 -12.82
N ALA A 11 -20.08 -3.79 -13.21
CA ALA A 11 -20.45 -4.87 -12.31
C ALA A 11 -19.26 -5.75 -11.86
N GLN A 12 -18.10 -5.64 -12.53
CA GLN A 12 -16.93 -6.46 -12.27
C GLN A 12 -15.91 -5.79 -11.32
N ILE A 13 -16.14 -4.52 -10.95
CA ILE A 13 -15.28 -3.73 -10.07
C ILE A 13 -16.07 -3.35 -8.81
N SER A 14 -15.53 -3.75 -7.67
CA SER A 14 -16.04 -3.49 -6.32
C SER A 14 -15.66 -2.09 -5.82
N LEU A 15 -14.54 -1.54 -6.28
CA LEU A 15 -14.10 -0.21 -5.88
C LEU A 15 -14.85 0.91 -6.65
N PRO A 16 -15.30 1.97 -5.96
CA PRO A 16 -16.04 3.05 -6.61
C PRO A 16 -15.13 3.86 -7.55
N LEU A 17 -15.40 3.80 -8.86
CA LEU A 17 -14.61 4.46 -9.90
C LEU A 17 -14.48 5.99 -9.69
N SER A 18 -15.48 6.64 -9.09
CA SER A 18 -15.42 8.08 -8.77
C SER A 18 -14.32 8.41 -7.75
N ARG A 19 -14.13 7.54 -6.74
CA ARG A 19 -13.08 7.70 -5.73
C ARG A 19 -11.71 7.47 -6.34
N ILE A 20 -11.57 6.40 -7.13
CA ILE A 20 -10.31 6.09 -7.84
C ILE A 20 -9.93 7.26 -8.75
N LYS A 21 -10.87 7.80 -9.53
CA LYS A 21 -10.63 8.97 -10.39
C LYS A 21 -10.19 10.20 -9.60
N THR A 22 -10.76 10.41 -8.41
CA THR A 22 -10.39 11.53 -7.53
C THR A 22 -8.97 11.39 -7.03
N ILE A 23 -8.57 10.19 -6.60
CA ILE A 23 -7.21 9.89 -6.15
C ILE A 23 -6.22 10.03 -7.31
N MET A 24 -6.52 9.48 -8.50
CA MET A 24 -5.65 9.64 -9.67
C MET A 24 -5.41 11.12 -10.01
N LYS A 25 -6.41 11.99 -9.83
CA LYS A 25 -6.32 13.43 -10.08
C LYS A 25 -5.70 14.26 -8.95
N SER A 26 -5.40 13.66 -7.80
CA SER A 26 -4.67 14.40 -6.75
C SER A 26 -3.21 14.60 -7.11
N SER A 27 -2.68 13.81 -8.04
CA SER A 27 -1.34 13.99 -8.59
C SER A 27 -1.32 15.20 -9.55
N PRO A 28 -0.39 16.16 -9.38
CA PRO A 28 -0.37 17.41 -10.13
C PRO A 28 -0.23 17.21 -11.65
N ASP A 29 0.38 16.11 -12.09
CA ASP A 29 0.65 15.82 -13.50
C ASP A 29 -0.49 15.08 -14.21
N VAL A 30 -1.59 14.76 -13.50
CA VAL A 30 -2.70 13.98 -14.06
C VAL A 30 -3.87 14.90 -14.43
N SER A 31 -3.96 15.25 -15.72
CA SER A 31 -5.03 16.10 -16.25
C SER A 31 -6.25 15.28 -16.70
N ASN A 32 -6.06 14.48 -17.75
CA ASN A 32 -7.09 13.69 -18.41
C ASN A 32 -6.87 12.19 -18.18
N ILE A 33 -7.94 11.50 -17.79
CA ILE A 33 -7.94 10.05 -17.55
C ILE A 33 -9.00 9.44 -18.47
N SER A 34 -8.58 8.53 -19.35
CA SER A 34 -9.51 7.78 -20.20
C SER A 34 -10.32 6.77 -19.38
N GLN A 35 -11.46 6.34 -19.90
CA GLN A 35 -12.30 5.36 -19.21
C GLN A 35 -11.59 4.00 -19.04
N ASP A 36 -10.80 3.59 -20.03
CA ASP A 36 -10.08 2.31 -19.99
C ASP A 36 -8.94 2.34 -18.97
N CYS A 37 -8.19 3.45 -18.87
CA CYS A 37 -7.18 3.62 -17.81
C CYS A 37 -7.82 3.58 -16.42
N LEU A 38 -8.97 4.25 -16.24
CA LEU A 38 -9.69 4.25 -14.98
C LEU A 38 -10.13 2.83 -14.57
N PHE A 39 -10.62 2.05 -15.54
CA PHE A 39 -11.00 0.65 -15.32
C PHE A 39 -9.80 -0.24 -14.97
N LEU A 40 -8.69 -0.08 -15.69
CA LEU A 40 -7.47 -0.86 -15.46
C LEU A 40 -6.88 -0.60 -14.07
N ILE A 41 -6.75 0.67 -13.67
CA ILE A 41 -6.26 1.05 -12.34
C ILE A 41 -7.19 0.53 -11.25
N ALA A 42 -8.50 0.61 -11.46
CA ALA A 42 -9.48 0.08 -10.52
C ALA A 42 -9.27 -1.43 -10.30
N LYS A 43 -9.10 -2.21 -11.37
CA LYS A 43 -8.84 -3.65 -11.28
C LYS A 43 -7.49 -3.99 -10.67
N ALA A 44 -6.45 -3.25 -11.06
CA ALA A 44 -5.11 -3.41 -10.49
C ALA A 44 -5.11 -3.15 -8.97
N THR A 45 -5.84 -2.11 -8.52
CA THR A 45 -5.96 -1.78 -7.10
C THR A 45 -6.65 -2.90 -6.31
N GLU A 46 -7.68 -3.53 -6.86
CA GLU A 46 -8.33 -4.69 -6.21
C GLU A 46 -7.38 -5.86 -6.07
N LEU A 47 -6.67 -6.20 -7.15
CA LEU A 47 -5.70 -7.29 -7.15
C LEU A 47 -4.55 -7.01 -6.18
N PHE A 48 -4.07 -5.76 -6.14
CA PHE A 48 -3.04 -5.34 -5.19
C PHE A 48 -3.46 -5.53 -3.74
N VAL A 49 -4.67 -5.07 -3.36
CA VAL A 49 -5.17 -5.24 -1.98
C VAL A 49 -5.34 -6.71 -1.64
N GLN A 50 -5.85 -7.52 -2.58
CA GLN A 50 -5.99 -8.96 -2.37
C GLN A 50 -4.63 -9.65 -2.20
N ASP A 51 -3.67 -9.35 -3.06
CA ASP A 51 -2.34 -9.94 -3.03
C ASP A 51 -1.60 -9.57 -1.74
N LEU A 52 -1.62 -8.28 -1.37
CA LEU A 52 -1.02 -7.80 -0.12
C LEU A 52 -1.62 -8.50 1.11
N ALA A 53 -2.94 -8.69 1.15
CA ALA A 53 -3.61 -9.39 2.24
C ALA A 53 -3.22 -10.88 2.31
N VAL A 54 -3.15 -11.56 1.15
CA VAL A 54 -2.77 -12.97 1.07
C VAL A 54 -1.31 -13.16 1.46
N GLU A 55 -0.40 -12.32 0.98
CA GLU A 55 1.03 -12.39 1.30
C GLU A 55 1.28 -12.12 2.78
N THR A 56 0.52 -11.19 3.36
CA THR A 56 0.54 -10.94 4.81
C THR A 56 0.05 -12.12 5.61
N LEU A 57 -1.04 -12.76 5.18
CA LEU A 57 -1.57 -13.92 5.87
C LEU A 57 -0.61 -15.12 5.85
N LYS A 58 0.20 -15.30 4.80
CA LYS A 58 1.23 -16.35 4.74
C LYS A 58 2.31 -16.22 5.82
N ARG A 59 2.57 -14.99 6.31
CA ARG A 59 3.53 -14.73 7.39
C ARG A 59 2.89 -14.68 8.78
N SER A 60 1.56 -14.64 8.84
CA SER A 60 0.83 -14.60 10.10
C SER A 60 1.04 -15.87 10.92
N ARG A 61 1.07 -15.70 12.25
CA ARG A 61 1.15 -16.80 13.22
C ARG A 61 -0.21 -17.40 13.54
N GLU A 62 -1.29 -16.66 13.29
CA GLU A 62 -2.67 -17.06 13.55
C GLU A 62 -3.36 -17.33 12.21
N GLU A 63 -3.98 -18.50 12.06
CA GLU A 63 -4.77 -18.81 10.87
C GLU A 63 -5.94 -17.82 10.73
N ASN A 64 -6.01 -17.12 9.60
CA ASN A 64 -7.05 -16.15 9.23
C ASN A 64 -7.02 -14.79 9.95
N LYS A 65 -5.87 -14.39 10.51
CA LYS A 65 -5.70 -13.04 11.06
C LYS A 65 -4.47 -12.37 10.47
N VAL A 66 -4.58 -11.09 10.14
CA VAL A 66 -3.47 -10.25 9.70
C VAL A 66 -3.10 -9.31 10.84
N ASP A 67 -1.85 -9.39 11.30
CA ASP A 67 -1.29 -8.48 12.28
C ASP A 67 -0.40 -7.43 11.60
N TYR A 68 -0.40 -6.20 12.14
CA TYR A 68 0.38 -5.09 11.58
C TYR A 68 1.86 -5.41 11.46
N LYS A 69 2.42 -6.16 12.41
CA LYS A 69 3.84 -6.53 12.41
C LYS A 69 4.21 -7.34 11.16
N ASP A 70 3.35 -8.27 10.75
CA ASP A 70 3.59 -9.12 9.59
C ASP A 70 3.44 -8.32 8.29
N LEU A 71 2.48 -7.39 8.26
CA LEU A 71 2.30 -6.46 7.13
C LEU A 71 3.51 -5.54 6.96
N ALA A 72 3.96 -4.91 8.05
CA ALA A 72 5.13 -4.04 8.05
C ALA A 72 6.38 -4.80 7.61
N GLU A 73 6.55 -6.04 8.05
CA GLU A 73 7.71 -6.85 7.65
C GLU A 73 7.75 -7.12 6.14
N ILE A 74 6.60 -7.40 5.53
CA ILE A 74 6.51 -7.61 4.07
C ILE A 74 6.83 -6.34 3.31
N VAL A 75 6.19 -5.24 3.72
CA VAL A 75 6.40 -3.93 3.09
C VAL A 75 7.87 -3.53 3.13
N ASN A 76 8.56 -3.74 4.24
CA ASN A 76 9.96 -3.35 4.43
C ASN A 76 10.97 -4.43 3.98
N THR A 77 10.52 -5.44 3.22
CA THR A 77 11.39 -6.51 2.67
C THR A 77 11.22 -6.68 1.16
N ASP A 78 10.08 -6.31 0.59
CA ASP A 78 9.82 -6.40 -0.85
C ASP A 78 9.99 -5.03 -1.51
N ASP A 79 10.99 -4.89 -2.37
CA ASP A 79 11.28 -3.65 -3.12
C ASP A 79 10.08 -3.14 -3.93
N ASN A 80 9.16 -4.01 -4.36
CA ASN A 80 7.96 -3.58 -5.08
C ASN A 80 6.96 -2.83 -4.18
N LEU A 81 7.14 -2.89 -2.86
CA LEU A 81 6.32 -2.24 -1.85
C LEU A 81 7.02 -1.04 -1.19
N GLU A 82 8.18 -0.61 -1.70
CA GLU A 82 8.96 0.53 -1.18
C GLU A 82 8.10 1.79 -1.04
N PHE A 83 7.17 2.02 -1.97
CA PHE A 83 6.24 3.15 -1.94
C PHE A 83 5.32 3.20 -0.70
N LEU A 84 5.29 2.14 0.12
CA LEU A 84 4.53 2.05 1.37
C LEU A 84 5.37 2.25 2.63
N HIS A 85 6.70 2.40 2.55
CA HIS A 85 7.56 2.52 3.73
C HIS A 85 7.10 3.62 4.69
N ASP A 86 6.82 4.82 4.15
CA ASP A 86 6.37 5.97 4.94
C ASP A 86 4.97 5.80 5.54
N ILE A 87 4.16 4.92 4.95
CA ILE A 87 2.77 4.68 5.33
C ILE A 87 2.68 3.52 6.33
N ILE A 88 3.56 2.52 6.21
CA ILE A 88 3.57 1.29 7.01
C ILE A 88 5.01 1.02 7.51
N PRO A 89 5.52 1.86 8.43
CA PRO A 89 6.87 1.71 8.96
C PRO A 89 6.99 0.52 9.92
N ARG A 90 8.21 -0.03 10.05
CA ARG A 90 8.53 -0.97 11.14
C ARG A 90 8.47 -0.23 12.48
N LYS A 91 7.73 -0.79 13.45
CA LYS A 91 7.69 -0.26 14.82
C LYS A 91 8.99 -0.59 15.53
N ILE A 92 9.65 0.42 16.08
CA ILE A 92 10.78 0.26 17.00
C ILE A 92 10.44 0.83 18.38
N LEU A 93 11.05 0.31 19.43
CA LEU A 93 10.84 0.85 20.77
C LEU A 93 11.64 2.14 20.96
N ALA A 94 11.07 3.15 21.61
CA ALA A 94 11.76 4.42 21.87
C ALA A 94 13.12 4.23 22.58
N LYS A 95 13.22 3.24 23.47
CA LYS A 95 14.50 2.86 24.12
C LYS A 95 15.55 2.39 23.10
N GLU A 96 15.15 1.67 22.06
CA GLU A 96 16.02 1.13 21.02
C GLU A 96 16.49 2.26 20.12
N TYR A 97 15.57 3.15 19.74
CA TYR A 97 15.89 4.37 18.99
C TYR A 97 16.92 5.25 19.73
N LEU A 98 16.70 5.53 21.01
CA LEU A 98 17.63 6.31 21.83
C LEU A 98 19.00 5.63 21.95
N SER A 99 19.05 4.30 22.00
CA SER A 99 20.31 3.56 22.03
C SER A 99 21.08 3.63 20.69
N GLN A 100 20.37 3.64 19.56
CA GLN A 100 20.97 3.79 18.22
C GLN A 100 21.55 5.19 18.03
N ILE A 101 20.86 6.24 18.50
CA ILE A 101 21.33 7.63 18.41
C ILE A 101 22.54 7.87 19.33
N ASN A 102 22.50 7.37 20.57
CA ASN A 102 23.56 7.59 21.55
C ASN A 102 24.80 6.71 21.30
N GLY A 103 24.69 5.68 20.46
CA GLY A 103 25.75 4.72 20.16
C GLY A 103 26.83 5.17 19.16
N GLY A 104 26.65 6.31 18.49
CA GLY A 104 27.61 6.81 17.48
C GLY A 104 27.45 6.08 16.14
N GLY A 105 27.02 6.81 15.12
CA GLY A 105 26.65 6.26 13.81
C GLY A 105 27.78 5.57 13.05
N SER A 106 27.41 4.49 12.37
CA SER A 106 28.00 4.01 11.10
C SER A 106 27.14 2.86 10.57
N SER A 107 26.09 3.17 9.82
CA SER A 107 25.53 2.30 8.79
C SER A 107 24.57 3.15 7.94
N ASP A 108 24.92 3.27 6.66
CA ASP A 108 24.34 4.10 5.61
C ASP A 108 22.95 3.60 5.14
N ASP A 109 22.00 3.39 6.05
CA ASP A 109 20.63 3.02 5.68
C ASP A 109 19.66 4.09 6.22
N ASP A 110 19.26 5.00 5.32
CA ASP A 110 18.23 6.04 5.50
C ASP A 110 16.85 5.38 5.75
N ASP A 111 16.63 4.78 6.92
CA ASP A 111 15.29 4.40 7.37
C ASP A 111 14.69 5.55 8.19
N ASP A 112 13.74 6.29 7.60
CA ASP A 112 12.94 7.31 8.27
C ASP A 112 12.05 6.68 9.35
N VAL A 113 12.57 6.59 10.57
CA VAL A 113 11.88 6.04 11.73
C VAL A 113 10.85 7.04 12.28
N VAL A 114 9.56 6.67 12.23
CA VAL A 114 8.49 7.42 12.89
C VAL A 114 8.32 6.95 14.34
N VAL A 115 8.69 7.79 15.31
CA VAL A 115 8.42 7.55 16.74
C VAL A 115 6.94 7.87 17.01
N LEU A 116 6.15 6.86 17.41
CA LEU A 116 4.78 7.06 17.87
C LEU A 116 4.78 7.38 19.37
N ASP A 117 4.20 8.53 19.71
CA ASP A 117 3.96 9.02 21.10
C ASP A 117 2.85 8.22 21.81
#